data_AF-A0AA88XU70-F1
#
_entry.id   AF-A0AA88XU70-F1
#
_cell.length_a   1.000
_cell.length_b   1.000
_cell.length_c   1.000
_cell.angle_alpha   90.00
_cell.angle_beta   90.00
_cell.angle_gamma   90.00
#
_symmetry.space_group_name_H-M   'P 1'
#
loop_
_entity.id
_entity.type
_entity.pdbx_description
1 polymer ?
#
loop_
_entity_poly.entity_id
_entity_poly.type
_entity_poly.pdbx_seq_one_letter_code
_entity_poly.pdbx_strand_id
1 'polypeptide(L)'
;MDNYYTSPELHVFTAVELNETYACGTVRVYRKLVPKAFKQVRLKKGEAIFRRNGILLALKFKDKRDVHMISTFHGAKLGLTNKVDRTGELIWKHMMNTDCFEMMGGVYLNDKICQYYDILRKSVKLWKTLFFHLLNMVIVNAFILFRKYGDPAKRRTHQNFRTNPY
;
A
#
# COMPACT_ATOMS: atom_id res chain seq x y z
N MET A 1 3.36 3.34 1.73
CA MET A 1 4.45 2.75 2.54
C MET A 1 3.94 2.31 3.90
N ASP A 2 4.47 1.20 4.41
CA ASP A 2 4.17 0.72 5.77
C ASP A 2 4.90 1.56 6.84
N ASN A 3 4.35 1.56 8.04
CA ASN A 3 4.77 2.37 9.19
C ASN A 3 6.24 2.18 9.61
N TYR A 4 6.85 1.05 9.24
CA TYR A 4 8.27 0.79 9.45
C TYR A 4 9.14 1.74 8.60
N TYR A 5 8.73 2.00 7.36
CA TYR A 5 9.45 2.78 6.36
C TYR A 5 9.00 4.24 6.26
N THR A 6 8.14 4.71 7.16
CA THR A 6 7.61 6.08 7.12
C THR A 6 8.15 6.93 8.25
N SER A 7 8.62 8.13 7.92
CA SER A 7 8.87 9.21 8.86
C SER A 7 8.64 10.57 8.18
N PRO A 8 8.30 11.62 8.94
CA PRO A 8 8.17 12.98 8.40
C PRO A 8 9.39 13.44 7.62
N GLU A 9 10.59 13.24 8.17
CA GLU A 9 11.87 13.64 7.54
C GLU A 9 12.12 12.90 6.23
N LEU A 10 11.95 11.57 6.22
CA LEU A 10 12.17 10.77 5.03
C LEU A 10 11.23 11.18 3.90
N HIS A 11 9.96 11.44 4.19
CA HIS A 11 9.00 11.87 3.18
C HIS A 11 9.37 13.22 2.57
N VAL A 12 9.79 14.19 3.40
CA VAL A 12 10.26 15.48 2.91
C VAL A 12 11.53 15.30 2.07
N PHE A 13 12.49 14.50 2.54
CA PHE A 13 13.71 14.19 1.80
C PHE A 13 13.42 13.56 0.44
N THR A 14 12.58 12.53 0.37
CA THR A 14 12.28 11.87 -0.93
C THR A 14 11.58 12.81 -1.90
N ALA A 15 10.70 13.68 -1.40
CA ALA A 15 9.96 14.62 -2.24
C ALA A 15 10.83 15.78 -2.76
N VAL A 16 11.88 16.17 -2.04
CA VAL A 16 12.72 17.32 -2.39
C VAL A 16 14.02 16.90 -3.07
N GLU A 17 14.67 15.85 -2.57
CA GLU A 17 16.04 15.48 -2.96
C GLU A 17 16.10 14.27 -3.90
N LEU A 18 15.04 13.45 -3.97
CA LEU A 18 15.05 12.21 -4.73
C LEU A 18 14.18 12.29 -5.98
N ASN A 19 14.54 13.17 -6.94
CA ASN A 19 13.83 13.34 -8.22
C ASN A 19 12.30 13.48 -8.05
N GLU A 20 11.87 14.29 -7.08
CA GLU A 20 10.44 14.53 -6.81
C GLU A 20 9.65 13.24 -6.49
N THR A 21 10.29 12.26 -5.83
CA THR A 21 9.63 11.02 -5.42
C THR A 21 8.67 11.29 -4.27
N TYR A 22 7.41 11.53 -4.63
CA TYR A 22 6.34 11.73 -3.67
C TYR A 22 6.03 10.44 -2.89
N ALA A 23 5.68 10.60 -1.61
CA ALA A 23 5.49 9.49 -0.69
C ALA A 23 4.22 9.65 0.15
N CYS A 24 3.51 8.53 0.35
CA CYS A 24 2.34 8.40 1.22
C CYS A 24 2.47 7.12 2.05
N GLY A 25 2.10 7.16 3.33
CA GLY A 25 2.08 5.97 4.18
C GLY A 25 1.39 6.14 5.52
N THR A 26 1.17 5.03 6.21
CA THR A 26 0.76 5.03 7.61
C THR A 26 1.96 5.36 8.49
N VAL A 27 1.78 6.10 9.60
CA VAL A 27 2.90 6.49 10.47
C VAL A 27 2.65 6.09 11.91
N ARG A 28 3.71 5.72 12.64
CA ARG A 28 3.61 5.50 14.09
C ARG A 28 3.53 6.84 14.82
N VAL A 29 2.57 6.95 15.74
CA VAL A 29 2.28 8.18 16.50
C VAL A 29 3.47 8.68 17.32
N TYR A 30 4.38 7.79 17.72
CA TYR A 30 5.55 8.11 18.53
C TYR A 30 6.79 8.50 17.71
N ARG A 31 6.70 8.55 16.37
CA ARG A 31 7.78 9.07 15.54
C ARG A 31 8.02 10.55 15.83
N LYS A 32 9.28 10.98 15.75
CA LYS A 32 9.65 12.40 15.82
C LYS A 32 8.89 13.19 14.74
N LEU A 33 8.56 14.44 15.05
CA LEU A 33 7.88 15.39 14.17
C LEU A 33 6.44 15.03 13.76
N VAL A 34 5.88 13.93 14.27
CA VAL A 34 4.43 13.70 14.19
C VAL A 34 3.71 14.66 15.17
N PRO A 35 2.61 15.32 14.76
CA PRO A 35 1.94 16.30 15.61
C PRO A 35 1.52 15.73 16.97
N LYS A 36 1.89 16.41 18.07
CA LYS A 36 1.50 16.00 19.44
C LYS A 36 -0.01 15.92 19.62
N ALA A 37 -0.76 16.75 18.89
CA ALA A 37 -2.23 16.72 18.85
C ALA A 37 -2.79 15.33 18.50
N PHE A 38 -2.04 14.50 17.75
CA PHE A 38 -2.49 13.16 17.38
C PHE A 38 -2.56 12.21 18.58
N LYS A 39 -1.81 12.48 19.65
CA LYS A 39 -1.88 11.73 20.91
C LYS A 39 -2.98 12.26 21.84
N GLN A 40 -3.18 13.57 21.82
CA GLN A 40 -4.03 14.27 22.79
C GLN A 40 -5.51 14.27 22.39
N VAL A 41 -5.79 14.45 21.09
CA VAL A 41 -7.17 14.55 20.60
C VAL A 41 -7.79 13.16 20.48
N ARG A 42 -8.89 12.96 21.19
CA ARG A 42 -9.76 11.78 21.05
C ARG A 42 -10.83 12.08 20.02
N LEU A 43 -10.80 11.33 18.92
CA LEU A 43 -11.78 11.43 17.84
C LEU A 43 -12.96 10.49 18.10
N LYS A 44 -14.15 10.86 17.64
CA LYS A 44 -15.27 9.95 17.39
C LYS A 44 -15.12 9.28 16.03
N LYS A 45 -15.81 8.17 15.82
CA LYS A 45 -15.80 7.47 14.52
C LYS A 45 -16.28 8.42 13.43
N GLY A 46 -15.54 8.50 12.32
CA GLY A 46 -15.79 9.40 11.20
C GLY A 46 -15.09 10.76 11.31
N GLU A 47 -14.63 11.15 12.50
CA GLU A 47 -13.89 12.41 12.67
C GLU A 47 -12.42 12.28 12.23
N ALA A 48 -11.86 13.42 11.85
CA ALA A 48 -10.46 13.55 11.47
C ALA A 48 -9.86 14.88 11.90
N ILE A 49 -8.55 14.87 12.13
CA ILE A 49 -7.74 16.07 12.30
C ILE A 49 -6.52 15.96 11.38
N PHE A 50 -6.08 17.10 10.87
CA PHE A 50 -4.87 17.16 10.06
C PHE A 50 -4.00 18.34 10.49
N ARG A 51 -2.72 18.25 10.17
CA ARG A 51 -1.73 19.32 10.28
C ARG A 51 -0.87 19.30 9.03
N ARG A 52 -0.55 20.47 8.51
CA ARG A 52 0.29 20.63 7.33
C ARG A 52 1.51 21.45 7.68
N ASN A 53 2.67 21.02 7.21
CA ASN A 53 3.90 21.78 7.25
C ASN A 53 4.52 21.75 5.85
N GLY A 54 4.39 22.86 5.11
CA GLY A 54 4.78 22.92 3.71
C GLY A 54 4.08 21.85 2.86
N ILE A 55 4.88 21.00 2.20
CA ILE A 55 4.38 19.88 1.38
C ILE A 55 3.88 18.70 2.21
N LEU A 56 4.33 18.56 3.47
CA LEU A 56 3.99 17.41 4.30
C LEU A 56 2.64 17.60 4.98
N LEU A 57 1.70 16.73 4.66
CA LEU A 57 0.42 16.59 5.33
C LEU A 57 0.46 15.41 6.30
N ALA A 58 0.08 15.65 7.54
CA ALA A 58 -0.23 14.62 8.52
C ALA A 58 -1.74 14.57 8.74
N LEU A 59 -2.33 13.37 8.69
CA LEU A 59 -3.74 13.11 8.95
C LEU A 59 -3.88 12.07 10.06
N LYS A 60 -4.79 12.33 11.00
CA LYS A 60 -5.33 11.34 11.92
C LYS A 60 -6.83 11.27 11.70
N PHE A 61 -7.38 10.09 11.48
CA PHE A 61 -8.83 9.87 11.43
C PHE A 61 -9.19 8.62 12.22
N LYS A 62 -10.46 8.54 12.66
CA LYS A 62 -10.95 7.38 13.37
C LYS A 62 -11.99 6.62 12.58
N ASP A 63 -11.65 5.38 12.25
CA ASP A 63 -12.61 4.39 11.77
C ASP A 63 -12.92 3.40 12.91
N LYS A 64 -12.62 2.10 12.78
CA LYS A 64 -12.65 1.16 13.91
C LYS A 64 -11.57 1.45 14.95
N ARG A 65 -10.45 2.01 14.50
CA ARG A 65 -9.28 2.39 15.30
C ARG A 65 -8.75 3.73 14.78
N ASP A 66 -7.93 4.37 15.59
CA ASP A 66 -7.24 5.60 15.17
C ASP A 66 -6.18 5.22 14.12
N VAL A 67 -6.27 5.82 12.94
CA VAL A 67 -5.32 5.65 11.84
C VAL A 67 -4.56 6.96 11.66
N HIS A 68 -3.25 6.85 11.50
CA HIS A 68 -2.34 7.99 11.35
C HIS A 68 -1.57 7.83 10.06
N MET A 69 -1.53 8.87 9.25
CA MET A 69 -0.94 8.84 7.93
C MET A 69 -0.20 10.14 7.63
N ILE A 70 0.82 10.05 6.78
CA ILE A 70 1.57 11.20 6.26
C ILE A 70 1.70 11.09 4.74
N SER A 71 1.74 12.24 4.08
CA SER A 71 1.85 12.34 2.62
C SER A 71 2.49 13.66 2.20
N THR A 72 3.22 13.68 1.09
CA THR A 72 3.82 14.91 0.52
C THR A 72 3.08 15.51 -0.67
N PHE A 73 2.04 14.85 -1.17
CA PHE A 73 1.33 15.29 -2.39
C PHE A 73 -0.20 15.36 -2.23
N HIS A 74 -0.74 14.80 -1.15
CA HIS A 74 -2.18 14.78 -0.93
C HIS A 74 -2.67 16.04 -0.21
N GLY A 75 -3.94 16.40 -0.45
CA GLY A 75 -4.70 17.32 0.39
C GLY A 75 -5.54 16.59 1.45
N ALA A 76 -6.01 17.31 2.47
CA ALA A 76 -6.93 16.79 3.48
C ALA A 76 -8.39 16.74 2.97
N LYS A 77 -8.59 16.13 1.78
CA LYS A 77 -9.90 16.04 1.12
C LYS A 77 -10.56 14.70 1.42
N LEU A 78 -11.88 14.76 1.66
CA LEU A 78 -12.76 13.61 1.61
C LEU A 78 -13.25 13.42 0.17
N GLY A 79 -13.38 12.18 -0.26
CA GLY A 79 -14.00 11.81 -1.51
C GLY A 79 -15.03 10.69 -1.31
N LEU A 80 -16.01 10.68 -2.20
CA LEU A 80 -16.97 9.60 -2.32
C LEU A 80 -16.25 8.37 -2.85
N THR A 81 -16.51 7.22 -2.22
CA THR A 81 -16.11 5.93 -2.77
C THR A 81 -17.27 5.30 -3.53
N ASN A 82 -16.97 4.44 -4.50
CA ASN A 82 -17.99 3.64 -5.23
C ASN A 82 -18.60 2.51 -4.36
N LYS A 83 -18.50 2.61 -3.03
CA LYS A 83 -18.98 1.62 -2.08
C LYS A 83 -20.08 2.23 -1.23
N VAL A 84 -21.14 1.46 -1.05
CA VAL A 84 -22.23 1.79 -0.14
C VAL A 84 -22.07 1.05 1.19
N ASP A 85 -22.53 1.67 2.27
CA ASP A 85 -22.65 1.01 3.57
C ASP A 85 -23.89 0.09 3.58
N ARG A 86 -24.08 -0.66 4.67
CA ARG A 86 -25.22 -1.56 4.89
C ARG A 86 -26.58 -0.87 4.79
N THR A 87 -26.62 0.45 4.99
CA THR A 87 -27.82 1.30 4.86
C THR A 87 -28.07 1.76 3.43
N GLY A 88 -27.19 1.43 2.48
CA GLY A 88 -27.29 1.87 1.08
C GLY A 88 -26.68 3.25 0.81
N GLU A 89 -26.14 3.93 1.82
CA GLU A 89 -25.52 5.25 1.66
C GLU A 89 -24.07 5.16 1.17
N LEU A 90 -23.64 6.14 0.36
CA LEU A 90 -22.28 6.19 -0.16
C LEU A 90 -21.25 6.46 0.95
N ILE A 91 -20.18 5.67 0.95
CA ILE A 91 -19.12 5.77 1.96
C ILE A 91 -18.14 6.88 1.58
N TRP A 92 -17.98 7.85 2.48
CA TRP A 92 -16.95 8.88 2.39
C TRP A 92 -15.63 8.40 2.99
N LYS A 93 -14.52 8.64 2.29
CA LYS A 93 -13.17 8.37 2.79
C LYS A 93 -12.22 9.50 2.48
N HIS A 94 -11.16 9.61 3.28
CA HIS A 94 -10.04 10.47 2.92
C HIS A 94 -9.38 9.94 1.66
N MET A 95 -9.20 10.79 0.64
CA MET A 95 -8.56 10.39 -0.63
C MET A 95 -7.14 9.87 -0.38
N MET A 96 -6.42 10.53 0.53
CA MET A 96 -5.11 10.05 0.97
C MET A 96 -5.15 8.61 1.50
N ASN A 97 -6.24 8.19 2.14
CA ASN A 97 -6.38 6.83 2.62
C ASN A 97 -6.58 5.85 1.46
N THR A 98 -7.50 6.16 0.53
CA THR A 98 -7.78 5.27 -0.62
C THR A 98 -6.54 5.03 -1.45
N ASP A 99 -5.84 6.10 -1.80
CA ASP A 99 -4.73 6.06 -2.75
C ASP A 99 -3.52 5.33 -2.13
N CYS A 100 -3.20 5.65 -0.86
CA CYS A 100 -2.16 4.93 -0.12
C CYS A 100 -2.44 3.42 -0.02
N PHE A 101 -3.69 3.03 0.25
CA PHE A 101 -4.05 1.61 0.39
C PHE A 101 -4.00 0.89 -0.96
N GLU A 102 -4.40 1.55 -2.05
CA GLU A 102 -4.30 1.00 -3.40
C GLU A 102 -2.84 0.80 -3.81
N MET A 103 -1.98 1.81 -3.56
CA MET A 103 -0.54 1.69 -3.81
C MET A 103 0.12 0.59 -2.96
N MET A 104 -0.25 0.45 -1.68
CA MET A 104 0.26 -0.63 -0.83
C MET A 104 -0.27 -2.01 -1.23
N GLY A 105 -1.42 -2.08 -1.89
CA GLY A 105 -2.05 -3.33 -2.33
C GLY A 105 -1.21 -4.12 -3.34
N GLY A 106 -0.35 -3.45 -4.12
CA GLY A 106 0.48 -4.10 -5.14
C GLY A 106 1.47 -5.13 -4.57
N VAL A 107 2.19 -4.77 -3.50
CA VAL A 107 3.15 -5.67 -2.83
C VAL A 107 2.40 -6.86 -2.23
N TYR A 108 1.32 -6.60 -1.50
CA TYR A 108 0.50 -7.63 -0.89
C TYR A 108 -0.12 -8.60 -1.91
N LEU A 109 -0.51 -8.11 -3.09
CA LEU A 109 -1.01 -8.95 -4.16
C LEU A 109 0.08 -9.85 -4.73
N ASN A 110 1.29 -9.32 -4.94
CA ASN A 110 2.44 -10.12 -5.41
C ASN A 110 2.80 -11.22 -4.40
N ASP A 111 2.90 -10.87 -3.12
CA ASP A 111 3.20 -11.82 -2.04
C ASP A 111 2.16 -12.95 -1.98
N LYS A 112 0.88 -12.60 -2.15
CA LYS A 112 -0.19 -13.60 -2.26
C LYS A 112 0.04 -14.56 -3.42
N ILE A 113 0.28 -14.04 -4.63
CA ILE A 113 0.48 -14.88 -5.82
C ILE A 113 1.70 -15.78 -5.65
N CYS A 114 2.78 -15.27 -5.06
CA CYS A 114 3.97 -16.06 -4.75
C CYS A 114 3.68 -17.17 -3.73
N GLN A 115 2.94 -16.86 -2.65
CA GLN A 115 2.65 -17.81 -1.58
C GLN A 115 1.69 -18.93 -2.01
N TYR A 116 0.68 -18.63 -2.84
CA TYR A 116 -0.30 -19.63 -3.28
C TYR A 116 0.32 -20.75 -4.13
N TYR A 117 1.39 -20.45 -4.86
CA TYR A 117 2.05 -21.39 -5.76
C TYR A 117 3.52 -21.54 -5.40
N ASP A 118 3.80 -21.70 -4.10
CA ASP A 118 5.17 -21.80 -3.64
C ASP A 118 5.82 -23.13 -4.06
N ILE A 119 6.93 -23.05 -4.80
CA ILE A 119 7.74 -24.19 -5.25
C ILE A 119 8.72 -24.61 -4.13
N LEU A 120 8.86 -23.79 -3.09
CA LEU A 120 9.75 -24.05 -1.95
C LEU A 120 9.39 -25.36 -1.23
N ARG A 121 10.36 -26.28 -1.19
CA ARG A 121 10.34 -27.44 -0.28
C ARG A 121 11.17 -27.11 0.95
N LYS A 122 10.78 -27.65 2.12
CA LYS A 122 11.54 -27.47 3.38
C LYS A 122 13.02 -27.78 3.15
N SER A 123 13.88 -26.80 3.37
CA SER A 123 15.33 -26.95 3.24
C SER A 123 16.02 -26.11 4.29
N VAL A 124 17.10 -26.65 4.87
CA VAL A 124 17.98 -25.93 5.81
C VAL A 124 18.98 -25.05 5.05
N LYS A 125 19.20 -25.31 3.76
CA LYS A 125 20.18 -24.60 2.93
C LYS A 125 19.57 -23.31 2.36
N LEU A 126 20.00 -22.15 2.86
CA LEU A 126 19.49 -20.83 2.47
C LEU A 126 19.53 -20.56 0.95
N TRP A 127 20.58 -21.01 0.26
CA TRP A 127 20.70 -20.79 -1.19
C TRP A 127 19.58 -21.47 -1.99
N LYS A 128 19.07 -22.62 -1.53
CA LYS A 128 17.93 -23.30 -2.17
C LYS A 128 16.67 -22.45 -2.01
N THR A 129 16.45 -21.91 -0.80
CA THR A 129 15.32 -21.03 -0.51
C THR A 129 15.36 -19.77 -1.39
N LEU A 130 16.53 -19.14 -1.49
CA LEU A 130 16.74 -17.99 -2.38
C LEU A 130 16.48 -18.33 -3.85
N PHE A 131 17.03 -19.44 -4.35
CA PHE A 131 16.84 -19.85 -5.75
C PHE A 131 15.37 -20.05 -6.11
N PHE A 132 14.61 -20.81 -5.31
CA PHE A 132 13.19 -21.06 -5.59
C PHE A 132 12.34 -19.80 -5.43
N HIS A 133 12.68 -18.92 -4.50
CA HIS A 133 12.02 -17.63 -4.35
C HIS A 133 12.23 -16.73 -5.58
N LEU A 134 13.47 -16.63 -6.07
CA LEU A 134 13.79 -15.90 -7.31
C LEU A 134 13.08 -16.49 -8.52
N LEU A 135 13.05 -17.83 -8.64
CA LEU A 135 12.34 -18.50 -9.73
C LEU A 135 10.83 -18.19 -9.72
N ASN A 136 10.21 -18.21 -8.53
CA ASN A 136 8.81 -17.81 -8.36
C ASN A 136 8.56 -16.37 -8.80
N MET A 137 9.44 -15.42 -8.42
CA MET A 137 9.33 -14.02 -8.84
C MET A 137 9.44 -13.86 -10.37
N VAL A 138 10.34 -14.60 -11.02
CA VAL A 138 10.47 -14.59 -12.49
C VAL A 138 9.18 -15.06 -13.16
N ILE A 139 8.58 -16.15 -12.67
CA ILE A 139 7.31 -16.67 -13.22
C ILE A 139 6.17 -15.65 -13.05
N VAL A 140 6.06 -15.01 -11.89
CA VAL A 140 5.05 -13.97 -11.64
C VAL A 140 5.26 -12.76 -12.56
N ASN A 141 6.50 -12.31 -12.73
CA ASN A 141 6.82 -11.20 -13.63
C ASN A 141 6.51 -11.55 -15.09
N ALA A 142 6.83 -12.77 -15.53
CA ALA A 142 6.48 -13.26 -16.87
C ALA A 142 4.96 -13.30 -17.08
N PHE A 143 4.20 -13.74 -16.07
CA PHE A 143 2.74 -13.72 -16.11
C PHE A 143 2.16 -12.30 -16.18
N ILE A 144 2.73 -11.34 -15.44
CA ILE A 144 2.33 -9.93 -15.50
C ILE A 144 2.57 -9.37 -16.91
N LEU A 145 3.73 -9.64 -17.52
CA LEU A 145 4.03 -9.24 -18.89
C LEU A 145 3.08 -9.88 -19.89
N PHE A 146 2.82 -11.18 -19.76
CA PHE A 146 1.84 -11.90 -20.58
C PHE A 146 0.43 -11.28 -20.49
N ARG A 147 -0.02 -10.88 -19.29
CA ARG A 147 -1.31 -10.20 -19.14
C ARG A 147 -1.33 -8.77 -19.67
N LYS A 148 -0.19 -8.09 -19.65
CA LYS A 148 -0.08 -6.68 -20.08
C LYS A 148 0.03 -6.54 -21.60
N TYR A 149 0.79 -7.42 -22.26
CA TYR A 149 1.10 -7.33 -23.69
C TYR A 149 0.55 -8.49 -24.53
N GLY A 150 0.05 -9.55 -23.90
CA GLY A 150 -0.55 -10.68 -24.60
C GLY A 150 -1.96 -10.40 -25.10
N ASP A 151 -2.41 -11.24 -26.03
CA ASP A 151 -3.76 -11.20 -26.60
C ASP A 151 -4.83 -11.35 -25.49
N PRO A 152 -5.76 -10.40 -25.35
CA PRO A 152 -6.87 -10.49 -24.40
C PRO A 152 -7.69 -11.78 -24.52
N ALA A 153 -7.83 -12.33 -25.74
CA ALA A 153 -8.57 -13.56 -25.99
C ALA A 153 -7.86 -14.81 -25.44
N LYS A 154 -6.55 -14.73 -25.18
CA LYS A 154 -5.72 -15.82 -24.66
C LYS A 154 -5.38 -15.66 -23.17
N ARG A 155 -6.10 -14.79 -22.45
CA ARG A 155 -5.87 -14.57 -21.01
C ARG A 155 -6.06 -15.88 -20.23
N ARG A 156 -5.01 -16.28 -19.51
CA ARG A 156 -5.00 -17.46 -18.63
C ARG A 156 -4.98 -17.02 -17.16
N THR A 157 -5.47 -17.88 -16.28
CA THR A 157 -5.20 -17.74 -14.83
C THR A 157 -3.72 -18.02 -14.56
N HIS A 158 -3.19 -17.53 -13.43
CA HIS A 158 -1.79 -17.75 -13.08
C HIS A 158 -1.45 -19.25 -12.95
N GLN A 159 -2.39 -20.06 -12.46
CA GLN A 159 -2.26 -21.52 -12.42
C GLN A 159 -2.08 -22.12 -13.82
N ASN A 160 -2.98 -21.79 -14.75
CA ASN A 160 -2.94 -22.35 -16.10
C ASN A 160 -1.70 -21.88 -16.88
N PHE A 161 -1.25 -20.64 -16.62
CA PHE A 161 0.00 -20.13 -17.18
C PHE A 161 1.23 -20.93 -16.71
N ARG A 162 1.20 -21.43 -15.47
CA ARG A 162 2.29 -22.25 -14.91
C ARG A 162 2.28 -23.69 -15.42
N THR A 163 1.10 -24.26 -15.64
CA THR A 163 0.95 -25.68 -15.99
C THR A 163 0.95 -25.95 -17.49
N ASN A 164 0.54 -24.99 -18.32
CA ASN A 164 0.53 -25.10 -19.77
C ASN A 164 1.24 -23.89 -20.41
N PRO A 165 2.54 -24.00 -20.71
CA PRO A 165 3.29 -22.93 -21.37
C PRO A 165 3.01 -22.79 -22.89
N TYR A 166 2.14 -23.64 -23.46
CA TYR A 166 1.70 -23.58 -24.87
C TYR A 166 0.18 -23.52 -24.96
#